data_AF-A0A559RBC3-F1
#
_entry.id   AF-A0A559RBC3-F1
#
_cell.length_a   1.000
_cell.length_b   1.000
_cell.length_c   1.000
_cell.angle_alpha   90.00
_cell.angle_beta   90.00
_cell.angle_gamma   90.00
#
_symmetry.space_group_name_H-M   'P 1'
#
loop_
_entity.id
_entity.type
_entity.pdbx_description
1 polymer ?
#
loop_
_entity_poly.entity_id
_entity_poly.type
_entity_poly.pdbx_seq_one_letter_code
_entity_poly.pdbx_strand_id
1 'polypeptide(L)'
;MIKLATFLFISGGEIFFILLIVVMVFGAKNVPDIAKGLGKGMRQLKDATNDIKTEITKSAERNGLDTSITNDVNEELKKVKDDLEEFTGSVRRKL
;
A
#
# COMPACT_ATOMS: atom_id res chain seq x y z
N MET A 1 -15.92 15.74 16.15
CA MET A 1 -16.36 14.54 15.41
C MET A 1 -17.24 14.85 14.17
N ILE A 2 -17.91 16.00 14.07
CA ILE A 2 -18.82 16.30 12.93
C ILE A 2 -18.09 16.69 11.62
N LYS A 3 -16.84 17.19 11.69
CA LYS A 3 -16.10 17.65 10.49
C LYS A 3 -15.65 16.55 9.52
N LEU A 4 -15.64 15.28 9.93
CA LEU A 4 -15.22 14.18 9.05
C LEU A 4 -16.36 13.74 8.12
N ALA A 5 -17.61 13.79 8.59
CA ALA A 5 -18.79 13.39 7.81
C ALA A 5 -19.06 14.33 6.63
N THR A 6 -18.75 15.63 6.75
CA THR A 6 -18.95 16.60 5.67
C THR A 6 -18.07 16.35 4.45
N PHE A 7 -16.92 15.69 4.60
CA PHE A 7 -16.07 15.35 3.45
C PHE A 7 -16.63 14.19 2.61
N LEU A 8 -17.42 13.29 3.22
CA LEU A 8 -18.07 12.16 2.54
C LEU A 8 -19.25 12.59 1.65
N PHE A 9 -19.80 13.79 1.85
CA PHE A 9 -20.90 14.35 1.05
C PHE A 9 -20.45 15.36 0.00
N ILE A 10 -19.15 15.40 -0.33
CA ILE A 10 -18.67 16.28 -1.39
C ILE A 10 -19.30 15.88 -2.73
N SER A 11 -20.10 16.79 -3.26
CA SER A 11 -20.74 16.69 -4.57
C SER A 11 -19.81 17.19 -5.67
N GLY A 12 -20.10 16.86 -6.93
CA GLY A 12 -19.29 17.31 -8.07
C GLY A 12 -19.19 18.84 -8.20
N GLY A 13 -20.22 19.58 -7.76
CA GLY A 13 -20.21 21.05 -7.77
C GLY A 13 -19.20 21.65 -6.79
N GLU A 14 -19.08 21.07 -5.59
CA GLU A 14 -18.11 21.52 -4.57
C GLU A 14 -16.67 21.25 -5.01
N ILE A 15 -16.42 20.10 -5.64
CA ILE A 15 -15.11 19.79 -6.25
C ILE A 15 -14.75 20.84 -7.30
N PHE A 16 -15.70 21.17 -8.19
CA PHE A 16 -15.48 22.19 -9.22
C PHE A 16 -15.16 23.56 -8.61
N PHE A 17 -15.88 23.96 -7.56
CA PHE A 17 -15.65 25.22 -6.86
C PHE A 17 -14.26 25.28 -6.22
N ILE A 18 -13.82 24.20 -5.57
CA ILE A 18 -12.47 24.09 -4.99
C ILE A 18 -11.40 24.19 -6.09
N LEU A 19 -11.59 23.48 -7.20
CA LEU A 19 -10.68 23.56 -8.36
C LEU A 19 -10.58 25.00 -8.91
N LEU A 20 -11.70 25.74 -8.91
CA LEU A 20 -11.72 27.13 -9.33
C LEU A 20 -10.87 28.02 -8.41
N ILE A 21 -10.98 27.83 -7.09
CA ILE A 21 -10.14 28.54 -6.11
C ILE A 21 -8.66 28.20 -6.30
N VAL A 22 -8.34 26.91 -6.49
CA VAL A 22 -6.97 26.46 -6.76
C VAL A 22 -6.42 27.13 -8.02
N VAL A 23 -7.21 27.20 -9.09
CA VAL A 23 -6.84 27.89 -10.34
C VAL A 23 -6.67 29.40 -10.13
N MET A 24 -7.45 30.04 -9.25
CA MET A 24 -7.29 31.47 -8.94
C MET A 24 -6.00 31.75 -8.15
N VAL A 25 -5.66 30.90 -7.18
CA VAL A 25 -4.45 31.06 -6.35
C VAL A 25 -3.18 30.74 -7.14
N PHE A 26 -3.17 29.61 -7.85
CA PHE A 26 -1.99 29.12 -8.54
C PHE A 26 -1.93 29.56 -10.01
N GLY A 27 -3.05 29.95 -10.62
CA GLY A 27 -3.15 30.25 -12.05
C GLY A 27 -3.38 29.00 -12.92
N ALA A 28 -4.22 29.13 -13.95
CA ALA A 28 -4.59 28.02 -14.84
C ALA A 28 -3.40 27.38 -15.58
N LYS A 29 -2.31 28.13 -15.78
CA LYS A 29 -1.10 27.65 -16.44
C LYS A 29 -0.21 26.79 -15.53
N ASN A 30 -0.22 27.04 -14.22
CA ASN A 30 0.68 26.35 -13.28
C ASN A 30 0.15 24.99 -12.84
N VAL A 31 -1.17 24.79 -12.79
CA VAL A 31 -1.77 23.49 -12.41
C VAL A 31 -1.33 22.34 -13.33
N PRO A 32 -1.35 22.47 -14.67
CA PRO A 32 -0.83 21.44 -15.57
C PRO A 32 0.66 21.17 -15.42
N ASP A 33 1.47 22.20 -15.17
CA ASP A 33 2.92 22.06 -15.04
C ASP A 33 3.30 21.34 -13.74
N ILE A 34 2.62 21.64 -12.63
CA ILE A 34 2.75 20.90 -11.37
C ILE A 34 2.33 19.44 -11.56
N ALA A 35 1.19 19.19 -12.21
CA ALA A 35 0.72 17.83 -12.47
C ALA A 35 1.71 17.03 -13.33
N LYS A 36 2.29 17.63 -14.37
CA LYS A 36 3.34 17.02 -15.19
C LYS A 36 4.62 16.75 -14.39
N GLY A 37 5.03 17.69 -13.54
CA GLY A 37 6.20 17.56 -12.67
C GLY A 37 6.03 16.42 -11.66
N LEU A 38 4.91 16.39 -10.94
CA LEU A 38 4.56 15.32 -10.00
C LEU A 38 4.41 13.97 -10.70
N GLY A 39 3.79 13.92 -11.89
CA GLY A 39 3.66 12.69 -12.66
C GLY A 39 5.01 12.11 -13.11
N LYS A 40 5.92 12.97 -13.58
CA LYS A 40 7.30 12.56 -13.91
C LYS A 40 8.07 12.11 -12.67
N GLY A 41 7.94 12.84 -11.55
CA GLY A 41 8.55 12.48 -10.28
C GLY A 41 8.06 11.14 -9.77
N MET A 42 6.74 10.93 -9.70
CA MET A 42 6.14 9.66 -9.26
C MET A 42 6.57 8.49 -10.14
N ARG A 43 6.69 8.70 -11.46
CA ARG A 43 7.19 7.70 -12.38
C ARG A 43 8.66 7.34 -12.10
N GLN A 44 9.53 8.34 -11.95
CA GLN A 44 10.94 8.10 -11.62
C GLN A 44 11.11 7.39 -10.28
N LEU A 45 10.35 7.80 -9.26
CA LEU A 45 10.34 7.15 -7.94
C LEU A 45 9.88 5.69 -8.04
N LYS A 46 8.82 5.42 -8.82
CA LYS A 46 8.32 4.06 -9.04
C LYS A 46 9.35 3.20 -9.77
N ASP A 47 9.97 3.72 -10.82
CA ASP A 47 10.96 3.00 -11.62
C ASP A 47 12.19 2.66 -10.77
N ALA A 48 12.75 3.64 -10.04
CA ALA A 48 13.86 3.41 -9.11
C ALA A 48 13.49 2.42 -7.99
N THR A 49 12.28 2.51 -7.44
CA THR A 49 11.81 1.57 -6.41
C THR A 49 11.68 0.16 -6.97
N ASN A 50 11.23 0.00 -8.21
CA ASN A 50 11.13 -1.30 -8.88
C ASN A 50 12.49 -1.92 -9.18
N ASP A 51 13.47 -1.11 -9.58
CA ASP A 51 14.84 -1.56 -9.80
C ASP A 51 15.45 -2.06 -8.49
N ILE A 52 15.32 -1.27 -7.41
CA ILE A 52 15.76 -1.66 -6.06
C ILE A 52 15.05 -2.93 -5.60
N LYS A 53 13.72 -3.02 -5.76
CA LYS A 53 12.94 -4.22 -5.40
C LYS A 53 13.45 -5.45 -6.16
N THR A 54 13.73 -5.31 -7.45
CA THR A 54 14.22 -6.40 -8.31
C THR A 54 15.63 -6.83 -7.89
N GLU A 55 16.52 -5.88 -7.60
CA GLU A 55 17.88 -6.15 -7.16
C GLU A 55 17.91 -6.78 -5.76
N ILE A 56 17.04 -6.34 -4.84
CA ILE A 56 16.88 -6.96 -3.53
C ILE A 56 16.35 -8.39 -3.67
N THR A 57 15.31 -8.63 -4.47
CA THR A 57 14.79 -9.98 -4.71
C THR A 57 15.87 -10.89 -5.32
N LYS A 58 16.58 -10.41 -6.34
CA LYS A 58 17.66 -11.16 -6.99
C LYS A 58 18.88 -11.37 -6.08
N SER A 59 19.14 -10.45 -5.14
CA SER A 59 20.22 -10.57 -4.16
C SER A 59 19.83 -11.46 -2.99
N ALA A 60 18.57 -11.48 -2.58
CA ALA A 60 18.04 -12.44 -1.61
C ALA A 60 18.12 -13.88 -2.17
N GLU A 61 17.73 -14.06 -3.44
CA GLU A 61 17.82 -15.34 -4.14
C GLU A 61 19.27 -15.78 -4.37
N ARG A 62 20.19 -14.85 -4.69
CA ARG A 62 21.62 -15.14 -4.93
C ARG A 62 22.45 -15.34 -3.66
N ASN A 63 22.09 -14.72 -2.54
CA ASN A 63 22.79 -14.91 -1.25
C ASN A 63 22.26 -16.12 -0.46
N GLY A 64 21.42 -16.97 -1.07
CA GLY A 64 20.95 -18.18 -0.40
C GLY A 64 20.13 -17.87 0.85
N LEU A 65 19.27 -16.85 0.82
CA LEU A 65 18.05 -16.94 1.62
C LEU A 65 17.24 -18.06 0.99
N ASP A 66 17.60 -19.26 1.42
CA ASP A 66 17.12 -20.50 0.86
C ASP A 66 15.61 -20.47 0.98
N THR A 67 14.94 -20.54 -0.17
CA THR A 67 13.49 -20.72 -0.19
C THR A 67 13.14 -22.05 0.50
N SER A 68 14.11 -22.97 0.67
CA SER A 68 13.99 -24.11 1.59
C SER A 68 13.74 -23.66 3.04
N ILE A 69 14.54 -22.78 3.64
CA ILE A 69 14.34 -22.32 5.03
C ILE A 69 13.00 -21.61 5.20
N THR A 70 12.57 -20.80 4.22
CA THR A 70 11.25 -20.15 4.29
C THR A 70 10.11 -21.16 4.14
N ASN A 71 10.23 -22.16 3.27
CA ASN A 71 9.24 -23.22 3.10
C ASN A 71 9.19 -24.17 4.30
N ASP A 72 10.34 -24.56 4.85
CA ASP A 72 10.47 -25.41 6.03
C ASP A 72 9.90 -24.69 7.28
N VAL A 73 10.20 -23.39 7.45
CA VAL A 73 9.60 -22.57 8.50
C VAL A 73 8.09 -22.42 8.31
N ASN A 74 7.59 -22.29 7.06
CA ASN A 74 6.16 -22.22 6.80
C ASN A 74 5.45 -23.56 7.08
N GLU A 75 6.12 -24.69 6.80
CA GLU A 75 5.62 -26.03 7.06
C GLU A 75 5.59 -26.35 8.57
N GLU A 76 6.60 -25.92 9.33
CA GLU A 76 6.59 -25.98 10.80
C GLU A 76 5.52 -25.07 11.42
N LEU A 77 5.39 -23.82 10.94
CA LEU A 77 4.36 -22.89 11.40
C LEU A 77 2.94 -23.41 11.13
N LYS A 78 2.74 -24.11 10.01
CA LYS A 78 1.45 -24.72 9.68
C LYS A 78 1.08 -25.83 10.67
N LYS A 79 2.04 -26.69 11.06
CA LYS A 79 1.82 -27.73 12.08
C LYS A 79 1.46 -27.13 13.44
N VAL A 80 2.20 -26.12 13.88
CA VAL A 80 1.93 -25.41 15.15
C VAL A 80 0.55 -24.73 15.12
N LYS A 81 0.14 -24.19 13.97
CA LYS A 81 -1.17 -23.56 13.81
C LYS A 81 -2.30 -24.60 13.86
N ASP A 82 -2.12 -25.75 13.22
CA ASP A 82 -3.10 -26.85 13.23
C ASP A 82 -3.26 -27.41 14.65
N ASP A 83 -2.15 -27.60 15.39
CA ASP A 83 -2.16 -28.01 16.80
C ASP A 83 -2.87 -26.96 17.68
N LEU A 84 -2.58 -25.67 17.48
CA LEU A 84 -3.26 -24.57 18.19
C LEU A 84 -4.74 -24.52 17.85
N GLU A 85 -5.14 -24.77 16.61
CA GLU A 85 -6.55 -24.80 16.19
C GLU A 85 -7.28 -26.01 16.81
N GLU A 86 -6.61 -27.15 16.98
CA GLU A 86 -7.13 -28.30 17.70
C GLU A 86 -7.28 -28.01 19.21
N PHE A 87 -6.25 -27.43 19.84
CA PHE A 87 -6.30 -27.03 21.25
C PHE A 87 -7.38 -25.97 21.50
N THR A 88 -7.39 -24.89 20.71
CA THR A 88 -8.39 -23.81 20.83
C THR A 88 -9.78 -24.25 20.41
N GLY A 89 -9.90 -25.14 19.43
CA GLY A 89 -11.14 -25.76 19.00
C GLY A 89 -11.74 -26.68 20.07
N SER A 90 -10.90 -27.41 20.81
CA SER A 90 -11.34 -28.20 21.97
C SER A 90 -11.87 -27.33 23.11
N VAL A 91 -11.24 -26.16 23.35
CA VAL A 91 -11.68 -25.17 24.35
C VAL A 91 -12.96 -24.45 23.89
N ARG A 92 -13.05 -24.10 22.61
CA ARG A 92 -14.24 -23.47 22.01
C ARG A 92 -15.44 -24.42 21.91
N ARG A 93 -15.20 -25.72 21.86
CA ARG A 93 -16.25 -26.76 21.82
C ARG A 93 -16.72 -27.20 23.21
N LYS A 94 -15.94 -26.93 24.27
CA LYS A 94 -16.29 -27.26 25.66
C LYS A 94 -16.91 -26.09 26.46
N LEU A 95 -16.95 -24.89 25.88
CA LEU A 95 -17.71 -23.72 26.35
C LEU A 95 -19.00 -23.59 25.53
#